data_AF-A0A7Y1UDB7-F1
#
_entry.id   AF-A0A7Y1UDB7-F1
#
_cell.length_a   1.000
_cell.length_b   1.000
_cell.length_c   1.000
_cell.angle_alpha   90.00
_cell.angle_beta   90.00
_cell.angle_gamma   90.00
#
_symmetry.space_group_name_H-M   'P 1'
#
loop_
_entity.id
_entity.type
_entity.pdbx_description
1 polymer ?
#
loop_
_entity_poly.entity_id
_entity_poly.type
_entity_poly.pdbx_seq_one_letter_code
_entity_poly.pdbx_strand_id
1 'polypeptide(L)'
;MKQIRGILALIALVTFAFGFMYKTNTQHSLNTGTNVGEYAIDLKFEDPNGEVIALSDLKGQMVLLDFWASWCGPCRRENPNIVNAYD
;
A
#
# COMPACT_ATOMS: atom_id res chain seq x y z
N MET A 1 23.50 48.79 -16.61
CA MET A 1 24.26 47.51 -16.58
C MET A 1 24.33 46.85 -15.19
N LYS A 2 24.51 47.58 -14.08
CA LYS A 2 24.53 46.98 -12.72
C LYS A 2 23.16 46.50 -12.22
N GLN A 3 22.09 47.23 -12.53
CA GLN A 3 20.71 46.88 -12.14
C GLN A 3 20.21 45.57 -12.80
N ILE A 4 20.53 45.35 -14.07
CA ILE A 4 20.09 44.17 -14.84
C ILE A 4 20.74 42.88 -14.31
N ARG A 5 22.01 42.95 -13.87
CA ARG A 5 22.73 41.80 -13.30
C ARG A 5 22.12 41.33 -11.97
N GLY A 6 21.61 42.27 -11.16
CA GLY A 6 20.91 41.95 -9.91
C GLY A 6 19.57 41.24 -10.14
N ILE A 7 18.80 41.70 -11.13
CA ILE A 7 17.50 41.08 -11.48
C ILE A 7 17.70 39.66 -12.01
N LEU A 8 18.70 39.44 -12.88
CA LEU A 8 18.98 38.09 -13.41
C LEU A 8 19.41 37.12 -12.30
N ALA A 9 20.17 37.58 -11.30
CA ALA A 9 20.54 36.75 -10.15
C ALA A 9 19.34 36.38 -9.27
N LEU A 10 18.42 37.32 -9.05
CA LEU A 10 17.18 37.06 -8.29
C LEU A 10 16.26 36.08 -9.03
N ILE A 11 16.07 36.25 -10.35
CA ILE A 11 15.25 35.33 -11.15
C ILE A 11 15.84 33.91 -11.09
N ALA A 12 17.16 33.76 -11.22
CA ALA A 12 17.83 32.46 -11.14
C ALA A 12 17.68 31.81 -9.75
N LEU A 13 17.73 32.60 -8.67
CA LEU A 13 17.53 32.09 -7.30
C LEU A 13 16.10 31.64 -7.06
N VAL A 14 15.12 32.40 -7.57
CA VAL A 14 13.69 32.07 -7.42
C VAL A 14 13.34 30.81 -8.22
N THR A 15 13.81 30.68 -9.46
CA THR A 15 13.54 29.48 -10.28
C THR A 15 14.24 28.23 -9.73
N PHE A 16 15.44 28.38 -9.16
CA PHE A 16 16.14 27.28 -8.49
C PHE A 16 15.43 26.83 -7.21
N ALA A 17 14.99 27.77 -6.37
CA ALA A 17 14.23 27.45 -5.16
C ALA A 17 12.87 26.80 -5.48
N PHE A 18 12.16 27.33 -6.49
CA PHE A 18 10.89 26.77 -6.94
C PHE A 18 11.08 25.37 -7.55
N GLY A 19 12.08 25.18 -8.42
CA GLY A 19 12.40 23.86 -8.99
C GLY A 19 12.79 22.81 -7.94
N PHE A 20 13.48 23.21 -6.87
CA PHE A 20 13.80 22.33 -5.75
C PHE A 20 12.56 21.93 -4.94
N MET A 21 11.64 22.87 -4.69
CA MET A 21 10.36 22.61 -4.00
C MET A 21 9.45 21.65 -4.78
N TYR A 22 9.43 21.73 -6.11
CA TYR A 22 8.60 20.83 -6.93
C TYR A 22 9.15 19.40 -7.03
N LYS A 23 10.43 19.16 -6.69
CA LYS A 23 11.06 17.84 -6.83
C LYS A 23 10.79 16.90 -5.64
N THR A 24 10.16 17.35 -4.57
CA THR A 24 9.92 16.54 -3.36
C THR A 24 8.60 15.75 -3.37
N ASN A 25 7.88 15.70 -4.49
CA ASN A 25 6.57 15.04 -4.59
C ASN A 25 6.57 13.75 -5.43
N THR A 26 7.66 12.99 -5.42
CA THR A 26 7.63 11.61 -5.90
C THR A 26 6.96 10.73 -4.84
N GLN A 27 5.63 10.62 -4.90
CA GLN A 27 4.89 9.55 -4.24
C GLN A 27 5.43 8.21 -4.75
N HIS A 28 6.23 7.53 -3.93
CA HIS A 28 6.57 6.13 -4.14
C HIS A 28 5.37 5.30 -3.70
N SER A 29 4.31 5.28 -4.51
CA SER A 29 3.20 4.36 -4.31
C SER A 29 3.74 2.95 -4.49
N LEU A 30 3.78 2.15 -3.42
CA LEU A 30 3.94 0.70 -3.55
C LEU A 30 2.89 0.23 -4.55
N ASN A 31 3.28 -0.55 -5.55
CA ASN A 31 2.32 -1.18 -6.46
C ASN A 31 1.52 -2.19 -5.65
N THR A 32 0.37 -1.75 -5.12
CA THR A 32 -0.57 -2.58 -4.37
C THR A 32 -1.67 -3.07 -5.28
N GLY A 33 -2.03 -4.34 -5.16
CA GLY A 33 -3.12 -4.91 -5.94
C GLY A 33 -3.22 -6.42 -5.77
N THR A 34 -3.81 -7.08 -6.75
CA THR A 34 -4.06 -8.53 -6.74
C THR A 34 -3.21 -9.27 -7.75
N ASN A 35 -2.36 -8.57 -8.52
CA ASN A 35 -1.46 -9.23 -9.46
C ASN A 35 -0.27 -9.83 -8.71
N VAL A 36 0.34 -10.85 -9.32
CA VAL A 36 1.54 -11.49 -8.78
C VAL A 36 2.70 -10.49 -8.72
N GLY A 37 3.35 -10.42 -7.56
CA GLY A 37 4.48 -9.51 -7.31
C GLY A 37 4.07 -8.13 -6.82
N GLU A 38 2.77 -7.81 -6.80
CA GLU A 38 2.25 -6.62 -6.12
C GLU A 38 2.15 -6.85 -4.62
N TYR A 39 2.21 -5.76 -3.87
CA TYR A 39 1.92 -5.79 -2.45
C TYR A 39 0.43 -6.00 -2.24
N ALA A 40 0.05 -6.90 -1.33
CA ALA A 40 -1.35 -7.05 -0.96
C ALA A 40 -1.88 -5.74 -0.33
N ILE A 41 -3.13 -5.40 -0.62
CA ILE A 41 -3.84 -4.30 0.04
C ILE A 41 -3.96 -4.63 1.53
N ASP A 42 -3.72 -3.65 2.40
CA ASP A 42 -3.86 -3.83 3.84
C ASP A 42 -5.35 -3.89 4.22
N LEU A 43 -5.87 -5.11 4.31
CA LEU A 43 -7.23 -5.40 4.72
C LEU A 43 -7.35 -5.33 6.24
N LYS A 44 -8.40 -4.69 6.74
CA LYS A 44 -8.69 -4.57 8.17
C LYS A 44 -10.13 -4.98 8.43
N PHE A 45 -10.30 -6.00 9.26
CA PHE A 45 -11.61 -6.54 9.60
C PHE A 45 -11.68 -6.87 11.08
N GLU A 46 -12.88 -6.85 11.64
CA GLU A 46 -13.13 -7.40 12.97
C GLU A 46 -13.11 -8.93 12.88
N ASP A 47 -12.39 -9.55 13.81
CA ASP A 47 -12.45 -10.99 14.03
C ASP A 47 -13.77 -11.39 14.73
N PRO A 48 -14.03 -12.69 14.95
CA PRO A 48 -15.23 -13.14 15.66
C PRO A 48 -15.37 -12.63 17.10
N ASN A 49 -14.30 -12.10 17.71
CA ASN A 49 -14.29 -11.52 19.05
C ASN A 49 -14.49 -9.99 19.04
N GLY A 50 -14.54 -9.37 17.85
CA GLY A 50 -14.65 -7.91 17.68
C GLY A 50 -13.31 -7.18 17.74
N GLU A 51 -12.18 -7.90 17.74
CA GLU A 51 -10.86 -7.28 17.66
C GLU A 51 -10.51 -7.00 16.19
N VAL A 52 -9.97 -5.81 15.92
CA VAL A 52 -9.54 -5.47 14.56
C VAL A 52 -8.21 -6.15 14.26
N ILE A 53 -8.20 -7.00 13.23
CA ILE A 53 -7.00 -7.60 12.66
C ILE A 53 -6.70 -6.97 11.29
N ALA A 54 -5.44 -6.60 11.07
CA ALA A 54 -4.95 -6.14 9.78
C ALA A 54 -4.11 -7.23 9.09
N LEU A 55 -4.15 -7.30 7.76
CA LEU A 55 -3.27 -8.19 7.01
C LEU A 55 -1.79 -7.88 7.26
N SER A 56 -1.47 -6.61 7.49
CA SER A 56 -0.12 -6.18 7.87
C SER A 56 0.38 -6.73 9.21
N ASP A 57 -0.51 -7.16 10.11
CA ASP A 57 -0.14 -7.78 11.39
C ASP A 57 0.45 -9.19 11.18
N LEU A 58 0.12 -9.85 10.07
CA LEU A 58 0.58 -11.21 9.70
C LEU A 58 1.89 -11.21 8.89
N LYS A 59 2.55 -10.06 8.76
CA LYS A 59 3.78 -9.94 7.97
C LYS A 59 4.89 -10.85 8.53
N GLY A 60 5.60 -11.51 7.61
CA GLY A 60 6.66 -12.46 7.94
C GLY A 60 6.18 -13.92 7.98
N GLN A 61 4.88 -14.16 7.82
CA GLN A 61 4.30 -15.49 7.70
C GLN A 61 3.85 -15.76 6.25
N MET A 62 3.75 -17.04 5.87
CA MET A 62 3.03 -17.42 4.66
C MET A 62 1.54 -17.33 4.97
N VAL A 63 0.83 -16.47 4.24
CA VAL A 63 -0.60 -16.20 4.48
C VAL A 63 -1.40 -16.65 3.26
N LEU A 64 -2.33 -17.58 3.47
CA LEU A 64 -3.37 -17.93 2.50
C LEU A 64 -4.65 -17.15 2.86
N LEU A 65 -5.16 -16.37 1.91
CA LEU A 65 -6.41 -15.62 2.07
C LEU A 65 -7.55 -16.34 1.33
N ASP A 66 -8.46 -16.95 2.08
CA ASP A 66 -9.62 -17.68 1.56
C ASP A 66 -10.90 -16.85 1.71
N PHE A 67 -11.44 -16.35 0.60
CA PHE A 67 -12.67 -15.57 0.56
C PHE A 67 -13.88 -16.47 0.33
N TRP A 68 -14.71 -16.65 1.36
CA TRP A 68 -15.96 -17.39 1.30
C TRP A 68 -17.06 -16.70 2.12
N ALA A 69 -18.27 -17.21 2.04
CA ALA A 69 -19.42 -16.68 2.78
C ALA A 69 -20.09 -17.78 3.61
N SER A 70 -20.64 -17.42 4.77
CA SER A 70 -21.30 -18.35 5.72
C SER A 70 -22.38 -19.23 5.08
N TRP A 71 -23.05 -18.71 4.06
CA TRP A 71 -24.09 -19.38 3.29
C TRP A 71 -23.58 -20.20 2.08
N CYS A 72 -22.28 -20.16 1.79
CA CYS A 72 -21.67 -20.98 0.73
C CYS A 72 -21.50 -22.43 1.21
N GLY A 73 -22.52 -23.26 0.96
CA GLY A 73 -22.52 -24.69 1.32
C GLY A 73 -21.31 -25.47 0.79
N PRO A 74 -20.95 -25.37 -0.50
CA PRO A 74 -19.74 -26.00 -1.03
C PRO A 74 -18.44 -25.52 -0.36
N CYS A 75 -18.28 -24.21 -0.15
CA CYS A 75 -17.08 -23.65 0.49
C CYS A 75 -16.90 -24.20 1.91
N ARG A 76 -17.98 -24.29 2.69
CA ARG A 76 -17.93 -24.85 4.05
C ARG A 76 -17.56 -26.33 4.10
N ARG A 77 -17.86 -27.10 3.06
CA ARG A 77 -17.42 -28.50 2.96
C ARG A 77 -15.94 -28.61 2.64
N GLU A 78 -15.38 -27.63 1.93
CA GLU A 78 -13.98 -27.63 1.52
C GLU A 78 -13.04 -27.02 2.56
N ASN A 79 -13.50 -26.02 3.32
CA ASN A 79 -12.67 -25.31 4.29
C ASN A 79 -11.92 -26.24 5.29
N PRO A 80 -12.49 -27.35 5.81
CA PRO A 80 -11.74 -28.31 6.62
C PRO A 80 -10.55 -28.96 5.90
N ASN A 81 -10.65 -29.21 4.59
CA ASN A 81 -9.55 -29.75 3.79
C ASN A 81 -8.43 -28.73 3.63
N ILE A 82 -8.79 -27.45 3.46
CA ILE A 82 -7.83 -26.34 3.40
C ILE A 82 -7.07 -26.23 4.73
N VAL A 83 -7.77 -26.22 5.87
CA VAL A 83 -7.14 -26.16 7.20
C VAL A 83 -6.14 -27.31 7.37
N ASN A 84 -6.55 -28.55 7.08
CA ASN A 84 -5.68 -29.72 7.18
C ASN A 84 -4.44 -29.69 6.25
N ALA A 85 -4.47 -28.90 5.17
CA ALA A 85 -3.33 -28.78 4.26
C ALA A 85 -2.21 -27.85 4.77
N TYR A 86 -2.52 -26.99 5.75
CA TYR A 86 -1.60 -25.97 6.28
C TYR A 86 -1.32 -26.10 7.79
N ASP A 87 -1.93 -27.08 8.47
CA ASP A 87 -1.62 -27.52 9.85
C ASP A 87 -0.40 -28.47 9.88
#